data_AF-A0A940VYY5-F1
#
_entry.id   AF-A0A940VYY5-F1
#
_cell.length_a   1.000
_cell.length_b   1.000
_cell.length_c   1.000
_cell.angle_alpha   90.00
_cell.angle_beta   90.00
_cell.angle_gamma   90.00
#
_symmetry.space_group_name_H-M   'P 1'
#
loop_
_entity.id
_entity.type
_entity.pdbx_description
1 polymer ?
#
loop_
_entity_poly.entity_id
_entity_poly.type
_entity_poly.pdbx_seq_one_letter_code
_entity_poly.pdbx_strand_id
1 'polypeptide(L)' 'MPAVRITPQDLRAKMEQEKFIILDLRQPDAYDESPEQIKDSVRLDPNDDAAIQRMIDSTDKNAAIVGYCT' A
#
# COMPACT_ATOMS: atom_id res chain seq x y z
N MET A 1 3.40 -11.66 13.88
CA MET A 1 2.01 -11.95 13.48
C MET A 1 1.99 -12.08 11.96
N PRO A 2 1.31 -13.08 11.39
CA PRO A 2 1.18 -13.16 9.93
C PRO A 2 0.35 -11.98 9.40
N ALA A 3 0.70 -11.50 8.19
CA ALA A 3 -0.08 -10.47 7.53
C ALA A 3 -1.48 -11.00 7.18
N VAL A 4 -2.52 -10.23 7.50
CA VAL A 4 -3.89 -10.55 7.09
C VAL A 4 -4.02 -10.29 5.59
N ARG A 5 -4.45 -11.29 4.83
CA ARG A 5 -4.67 -11.17 3.39
C ARG A 5 -6.10 -10.74 3.11
N ILE A 6 -6.28 -9.89 2.11
CA ILE A 6 -7.57 -9.42 1.63
C ILE A 6 -7.62 -9.56 0.10
N THR A 7 -8.80 -9.83 -0.45
CA THR A 7 -8.97 -9.87 -1.91
C THR A 7 -9.10 -8.45 -2.48
N PRO A 8 -8.79 -8.23 -3.77
CA PRO A 8 -9.03 -6.93 -4.40
C PRO A 8 -10.50 -6.48 -4.35
N GLN A 9 -11.44 -7.43 -4.41
CA GLN A 9 -12.88 -7.13 -4.35
C GLN A 9 -13.28 -6.65 -2.95
N ASP A 10 -12.82 -7.33 -1.90
CA ASP A 10 -13.09 -6.94 -0.51
C ASP A 10 -12.43 -5.59 -0.18
N LEU A 11 -11.22 -5.35 -0.70
CA LEU A 11 -10.54 -4.07 -0.55
C LEU A 11 -11.38 -2.94 -1.16
N ARG A 12 -11.86 -3.10 -2.40
CA ARG A 12 -12.70 -2.09 -3.06
C ARG A 12 -13.98 -1.81 -2.27
N ALA A 13 -14.66 -2.84 -1.77
CA ALA A 13 -15.86 -2.66 -0.96
C ALA A 13 -15.58 -1.89 0.34
N LYS A 14 -14.43 -2.15 0.97
CA LYS A 14 -14.03 -1.46 2.20
C LYS A 14 -13.58 -0.02 1.95
N MET A 15 -12.91 0.27 0.84
CA MET A 15 -12.47 1.62 0.48
C MET A 15 -13.62 2.63 0.36
N GLU A 16 -14.85 2.17 0.12
CA GLU A 16 -16.04 3.03 0.11
C GLU A 16 -16.52 3.43 1.52
N GLN A 17 -16.10 2.70 2.54
CA GLN A 17 -16.61 2.82 3.92
C GLN A 17 -15.58 3.37 4.89
N GLU A 18 -14.30 3.05 4.67
CA GLU A 18 -13.19 3.37 5.56
C GLU A 18 -12.03 3.99 4.77
N LYS A 19 -11.23 4.83 5.45
CA LYS A 19 -9.99 5.37 4.86
C LYS A 19 -8.86 4.35 5.02
N PHE A 20 -8.31 3.90 3.90
CA PHE A 20 -7.12 3.06 3.85
C PHE A 20 -5.93 3.85 3.32
N ILE A 21 -4.75 3.52 3.85
CA ILE A 21 -3.48 3.86 3.22
C ILE A 21 -3.08 2.66 2.36
N ILE A 22 -3.04 2.87 1.03
CA ILE A 22 -2.71 1.82 0.08
C ILE A 22 -1.26 2.02 -0.34
N LEU A 23 -0.43 1.00 -0.12
CA LEU A 23 0.99 1.02 -0.44
C LEU A 23 1.26 0.12 -1.64
N ASP A 24 1.84 0.71 -2.68
CA ASP A 24 2.42 -0.03 -3.80
C ASP A 24 3.87 -0.36 -3.46
N LEU A 25 4.13 -1.65 -3.23
CA LEU A 25 5.42 -2.20 -2.82
C LEU A 25 6.13 -2.94 -3.97
N ARG A 26 5.68 -2.72 -5.22
CA ARG A 26 6.34 -3.31 -6.40
C ARG A 26 7.77 -2.80 -6.53
N GLN A 27 8.64 -3.65 -7.04
CA GLN A 27 10.00 -3.23 -7.44
C GLN A 27 9.91 -2.13 -8.50
N PRO A 28 10.89 -1.20 -8.56
CA PRO A 28 10.88 -0.07 -9.49
C PRO A 28 10.51 -0.45 -10.92
N ASP A 29 11.12 -1.50 -11.46
CA ASP A 29 10.88 -1.98 -12.82
C ASP A 29 9.41 -2.39 -13.04
N ALA A 30 8.83 -3.13 -12.09
CA ALA A 30 7.43 -3.59 -12.16
C ALA A 30 6.41 -2.46 -11.93
N TYR A 31 6.80 -1.39 -11.22
CA TYR A 31 5.99 -0.18 -11.07
C TYR A 31 5.99 0.64 -12.37
N ASP A 32 7.17 0.82 -12.98
CA ASP A 32 7.35 1.66 -14.16
C ASP A 32 6.76 1.02 -15.43
N GLU A 33 6.75 -0.32 -15.52
CA GLU A 33 6.20 -1.07 -16.65
C GLU A 33 4.67 -1.25 -16.62
N SER A 34 4.03 -1.01 -15.48
CA SER A 34 2.61 -1.30 -15.29
C SER A 34 1.74 -0.04 -15.31
N PRO A 35 0.81 0.11 -16.28
CA PRO A 35 -0.12 1.23 -16.30
C PRO A 35 -1.24 1.09 -15.24
N GLU A 36 -1.36 -0.07 -14.59
CA GLU A 36 -2.39 -0.33 -13.59
C GLU A 36 -1.83 -0.12 -12.17
N GLN A 37 -2.33 0.92 -11.52
CA GLN A 37 -2.11 1.22 -10.12
C GLN A 37 -3.46 1.30 -9.42
N ILE A 38 -3.53 0.87 -8.17
CA ILE A 38 -4.73 1.12 -7.36
C ILE A 38 -4.84 2.64 -7.17
N LYS A 39 -6.01 3.20 -7.44
CA LYS A 39 -6.25 4.64 -7.29
C LYS A 39 -5.87 5.10 -5.88
N ASP A 40 -5.19 6.24 -5.80
CA ASP A 40 -4.71 6.87 -4.56
C ASP A 40 -3.67 6.04 -3.78
N SER A 41 -3.04 5.05 -4.42
CA SER A 41 -1.91 4.33 -3.82
C SER A 41 -0.67 5.21 -3.74
N VAL A 42 0.11 4.99 -2.67
CA VAL A 42 1.41 5.60 -2.45
C VAL A 42 2.47 4.57 -2.78
N ARG A 43 3.38 4.91 -3.71
CA ARG A 43 4.56 4.11 -3.97
C ARG A 43 5.50 4.16 -2.76
N LEU A 44 5.90 2.99 -2.29
CA LEU A 44 6.92 2.84 -1.27
C LEU A 44 7.92 1.78 -1.73
N ASP A 45 9.16 2.19 -2.00
CA ASP A 45 10.22 1.26 -2.36
C ASP A 45 10.54 0.37 -1.14
N PRO A 46 10.39 -0.96 -1.24
CA PRO A 46 10.66 -1.86 -0.12
C PRO A 46 12.13 -1.90 0.29
N ASN A 47 13.05 -1.32 -0.52
CA ASN A 47 14.48 -1.24 -0.22
C ASN A 47 14.91 0.13 0.34
N ASP A 48 14.01 1.10 0.44
CA ASP A 48 14.30 2.43 1.00
C ASP A 48 13.82 2.53 2.46
N ASP A 49 14.66 2.05 3.38
CA ASP A 49 14.41 2.08 4.83
C ASP A 49 14.08 3.48 5.35
N ALA A 50 14.68 4.53 4.76
CA ALA A 50 14.44 5.91 5.18
C ALA A 50 13.04 6.39 4.75
N ALA A 51 12.58 6.01 3.56
CA ALA A 51 11.21 6.26 3.12
C ALA A 51 10.20 5.50 3.99
N ILE A 52 10.49 4.23 4.30
CA ILE A 52 9.64 3.40 5.18
C ILE A 52 9.48 4.06 6.55
N GLN A 53 10.57 4.49 7.18
CA GLN A 53 10.53 5.11 8.49
C GLN A 53 9.74 6.42 8.49
N ARG A 54 9.93 7.29 7.48
CA ARG A 54 9.15 8.54 7.34
C ARG A 54 7.66 8.25 7.19
N MET A 55 7.31 7.20 6.43
CA MET A 55 5.92 6.79 6.25
C MET A 55 5.31 6.42 7.61
N ILE A 56 6.00 5.56 8.37
CA ILE A 56 5.58 5.11 9.70
C ILE A 56 5.38 6.32 10.63
N ASP A 57 6.32 7.26 10.65
CA ASP A 57 6.26 8.44 11.52
C ASP A 57 5.12 9.39 11.16
N SER A 58 4.79 9.49 9.86
CA SER A 58 3.72 10.36 9.35
C SER A 58 2.32 9.76 9.44
N THR A 59 2.22 8.45 9.70
CA THR A 59 0.96 7.71 9.64
C THR A 59 0.27 7.66 10.99
N ASP A 60 -1.04 7.92 10.97
CA ASP A 60 -1.89 7.67 12.14
C ASP A 60 -1.82 6.19 12.51
N LYS A 61 -1.51 5.89 13.77
CA LYS A 61 -1.40 4.52 14.30
C LYS A 61 -2.70 3.73 14.21
N ASN A 62 -3.82 4.40 14.00
CA ASN A 62 -5.13 3.77 13.80
C ASN A 62 -5.51 3.61 12.33
N ALA A 63 -4.69 4.08 11.39
CA ALA A 63 -4.97 3.92 9.96
C ALA A 63 -4.79 2.46 9.53
N ALA A 64 -5.76 1.95 8.78
CA ALA A 64 -5.63 0.65 8.14
C ALA A 64 -4.70 0.77 6.92
N ILE A 65 -3.65 -0.05 6.89
CA ILE A 65 -2.64 -0.05 5.82
C ILE A 65 -2.79 -1.34 5.00
N VAL A 66 -2.82 -1.20 3.67
CA VAL A 66 -2.87 -2.32 2.74
C VAL A 66 -1.72 -2.20 1.76
N GLY A 67 -0.76 -3.12 1.86
CA GLY A 67 0.33 -3.25 0.90
C GLY A 67 0.01 -4.26 -0.20
N TYR A 68 0.37 -3.95 -1.45
CA TYR A 68 0.34 -4.91 -2.55
C TYR A 68 1.67 -4.91 -3.31
N CYS A 69 2.03 -6.06 -3.86
CA CYS A 69 3.20 -6.25 -4.71
C CYS A 69 2.85 -7.28 -5.81
N THR A 70 3.76 -7.45 -6.77
CA THR A 70 3.74 -8.53 -7.77
C THR A 70 4.35 -9.81 -7.23
#